data_AF-A0A820P390-F1
#
_entry.id   AF-A0A820P390-F1
#
_cell.length_a   1.000
_cell.length_b   1.000
_cell.length_c   1.000
_cell.angle_alpha   90.00
_cell.angle_beta   90.00
_cell.angle_gamma   90.00
#
_symmetry.space_group_name_H-M   'P 1'
#
loop_
_entity.id
_entity.type
_entity.pdbx_description
1 polymer ?
#
loop_
_entity_poly.entity_id
_entity_poly.type
_entity_poly.pdbx_seq_one_letter_code
_entity_poly.pdbx_strand_id
1 'polypeptide(L)'
;FSGENIEDLSKQGTFGKARWFNIVKREYNACRKGVAIIDMTSFTKYELKSANRSVVDFLQMLCANNIDKPIGSVIHTGMLNEQGGYENDCSVIRLDQYHFLLVSPTSQSTRSMKWLKSHVPEDGSIFLSDVTSLYTALNVIGPKAKYLLAELSDENFNDFARMTCRVRKALIS
;
A
#
# COMPACT_ATOMS: atom_id res chain seq x y z
N PHE A 1 -25.63 6.32 -10.91
CA PHE A 1 -25.02 7.37 -10.10
C PHE A 1 -26.01 8.54 -10.00
N SER A 2 -26.18 9.16 -8.84
CA SER A 2 -27.37 9.97 -8.46
C SER A 2 -27.55 11.32 -9.17
N GLY A 3 -26.87 11.60 -10.28
CA GLY A 3 -27.05 12.85 -11.06
C GLY A 3 -26.56 14.14 -10.37
N GLU A 4 -26.24 14.09 -9.07
CA GLU A 4 -25.66 15.21 -8.32
C GLU A 4 -24.14 15.28 -8.53
N ASN A 5 -23.62 16.48 -8.80
CA ASN A 5 -22.20 16.73 -8.90
C ASN A 5 -21.52 16.54 -7.53
N ILE A 6 -20.59 15.58 -7.45
CA ILE A 6 -19.86 15.24 -6.21
C ILE A 6 -19.05 16.42 -5.67
N GLU A 7 -18.54 17.29 -6.54
CA GLU A 7 -17.78 18.48 -6.13
C GLU A 7 -18.65 19.51 -5.40
N ASP A 8 -19.95 19.56 -5.69
CA ASP A 8 -20.87 20.48 -5.00
C ASP A 8 -21.31 19.95 -3.63
N LEU A 9 -21.21 18.63 -3.42
CA LEU A 9 -21.53 17.98 -2.14
C LEU A 9 -20.46 18.21 -1.06
N SER A 10 -19.24 18.60 -1.44
CA SER A 10 -18.10 18.79 -0.54
C SER A 10 -17.81 20.26 -0.19
N LYS A 11 -18.38 21.23 -0.94
CA LYS A 11 -18.09 22.67 -0.80
C LYS A 11 -18.67 23.34 0.46
N GLN A 12 -19.60 22.71 1.16
CA GLN A 12 -20.17 23.25 2.40
C GLN A 12 -19.80 22.38 3.59
N GLY A 13 -18.85 22.85 4.40
CA GLY A 13 -18.60 22.30 5.73
C GLY A 13 -19.87 22.39 6.57
N THR A 14 -20.21 21.31 7.27
CA THR A 14 -21.37 21.26 8.17
C THR A 14 -20.96 20.64 9.50
N PHE A 15 -21.57 21.10 10.59
CA PHE A 15 -21.45 20.48 11.91
C PHE A 15 -22.41 19.27 12.08
N GLY A 16 -23.31 19.07 11.12
CA GLY A 16 -24.28 17.96 11.09
C GLY A 16 -23.91 16.88 10.07
N LYS A 17 -24.89 16.04 9.69
CA LYS A 17 -24.68 15.01 8.66
C LYS A 17 -24.40 15.67 7.31
N ALA A 18 -23.26 15.33 6.71
CA ALA A 18 -22.90 15.79 5.38
C ALA A 18 -23.87 15.28 4.30
N ARG A 19 -24.01 16.03 3.20
CA ARG A 19 -24.92 15.68 2.09
C ARG A 19 -24.55 14.34 1.45
N TRP A 20 -23.26 13.99 1.42
CA TRP A 20 -22.75 12.72 0.92
C TRP A 20 -22.93 11.53 1.88
N PHE A 21 -23.49 11.72 3.08
CA PHE A 21 -23.63 10.64 4.09
C PHE A 21 -24.39 9.42 3.56
N ASN A 22 -25.50 9.64 2.84
CA ASN A 22 -26.28 8.54 2.28
C ASN A 22 -25.57 7.84 1.11
N ILE A 23 -24.67 8.55 0.41
CA ILE A 23 -23.84 7.98 -0.66
C ILE A 23 -22.82 7.02 -0.05
N VAL A 24 -22.06 7.49 0.95
CA VAL A 24 -21.10 6.66 1.70
C VAL A 24 -21.79 5.46 2.36
N LYS A 25 -23.01 5.64 2.89
CA LYS A 25 -23.81 4.53 3.42
C LYS A 25 -24.12 3.47 2.34
N ARG A 26 -24.39 3.87 1.10
CA ARG A 26 -24.62 2.92 -0.01
C ARG A 26 -23.33 2.19 -0.37
N GLU A 27 -22.21 2.88 -0.47
CA GLU A 27 -20.90 2.28 -0.75
C GLU A 27 -20.49 1.29 0.34
N TYR A 28 -20.66 1.66 1.61
CA TYR A 28 -20.45 0.77 2.74
C TYR A 28 -21.27 -0.52 2.61
N ASN A 29 -22.58 -0.41 2.32
CA ASN A 29 -23.43 -1.57 2.18
C ASN A 29 -23.07 -2.43 0.96
N ALA A 30 -22.66 -1.81 -0.15
CA ALA A 30 -22.18 -2.48 -1.34
C ALA A 30 -20.90 -3.29 -1.06
N CYS A 31 -19.93 -2.68 -0.38
CA CYS A 31 -18.71 -3.36 0.06
C CYS A 31 -19.03 -4.49 1.05
N ARG A 32 -19.86 -4.21 2.07
CA ARG A 32 -20.16 -5.15 3.16
C ARG A 32 -20.88 -6.42 2.69
N LYS A 33 -21.72 -6.31 1.66
CA LYS A 33 -22.54 -7.42 1.11
C LYS A 33 -22.02 -7.95 -0.23
N GLY A 34 -21.03 -7.29 -0.83
CA GLY A 34 -20.56 -7.56 -2.19
C GLY A 34 -19.07 -7.37 -2.35
N VAL A 35 -18.69 -6.50 -3.27
CA VAL A 35 -17.31 -6.11 -3.55
C VAL A 35 -17.29 -4.62 -3.88
N ALA A 36 -16.25 -3.92 -3.44
CA ALA A 36 -15.95 -2.56 -3.81
C ALA A 36 -14.50 -2.48 -4.31
N ILE A 37 -14.27 -1.57 -5.24
CA ILE A 37 -12.95 -1.24 -5.76
C ILE A 37 -12.64 0.18 -5.32
N ILE A 38 -11.51 0.36 -4.65
CA ILE A 38 -11.02 1.66 -4.22
C ILE A 38 -9.73 1.94 -4.96
N ASP A 39 -9.68 3.06 -5.67
CA ASP A 39 -8.44 3.53 -6.28
C ASP A 39 -7.51 4.07 -5.19
N MET A 40 -6.35 3.42 -5.05
CA MET A 40 -5.29 3.78 -4.13
C MET A 40 -4.02 4.15 -4.89
N THR A 41 -4.12 4.51 -6.17
CA THR A 41 -2.98 4.83 -7.04
C THR A 41 -2.10 5.94 -6.46
N SER A 42 -2.68 6.88 -5.74
CA SER A 42 -1.96 7.97 -5.09
C SER A 42 -1.11 7.54 -3.88
N PHE A 43 -1.22 6.29 -3.39
CA PHE A 43 -0.35 5.81 -2.32
C PHE A 43 1.10 5.85 -2.78
N THR A 44 1.98 6.24 -1.87
CA THR A 44 3.40 6.39 -2.16
C THR A 44 4.06 5.02 -2.24
N LYS A 45 4.98 4.82 -3.18
CA LYS A 45 5.62 3.54 -3.44
C LYS A 45 7.12 3.72 -3.62
N TYR A 46 7.90 3.01 -2.81
CA TYR A 46 9.36 3.05 -2.86
C TYR A 46 9.93 1.67 -3.12
N GLU A 47 10.83 1.55 -4.09
CA GLU A 47 11.66 0.35 -4.22
C GLU A 47 12.94 0.51 -3.42
N LEU A 48 13.28 -0.53 -2.67
CA LEU A 48 14.59 -0.70 -2.05
C LEU A 48 15.25 -1.98 -2.56
N LYS A 49 16.46 -1.83 -3.10
CA LYS A 49 17.24 -2.93 -3.68
C LYS A 49 18.67 -2.87 -3.16
N SER A 50 19.33 -4.01 -3.07
CA SER A 50 20.77 -4.09 -2.81
C SER A 50 21.35 -5.37 -3.40
N ALA A 51 22.68 -5.45 -3.48
CA ALA A 51 23.36 -6.64 -3.97
C ALA A 51 23.47 -7.76 -2.91
N ASN A 52 23.22 -7.44 -1.63
CA ASN A 52 23.42 -8.34 -0.50
C ASN A 52 22.39 -8.05 0.63
N ARG A 53 22.63 -8.53 1.85
CA ARG A 53 21.70 -8.40 2.97
C ARG A 53 21.53 -6.97 3.51
N SER A 54 22.31 -5.99 3.05
CA SER A 54 22.28 -4.61 3.56
C SER A 54 20.88 -4.00 3.61
N VAL A 55 20.03 -4.24 2.60
CA VAL A 55 18.65 -3.74 2.60
C VAL A 55 17.79 -4.35 3.71
N VAL A 56 18.02 -5.62 4.06
CA VAL A 56 17.30 -6.30 5.13
C VAL A 56 17.72 -5.71 6.47
N ASP A 57 19.03 -5.56 6.69
CA ASP A 57 19.56 -5.01 7.94
C ASP A 57 19.12 -3.55 8.14
N PHE A 58 19.15 -2.75 7.06
CA PHE A 58 18.63 -1.38 7.06
C PHE A 58 17.14 -1.31 7.41
N LEU A 59 16.30 -2.09 6.73
CA LEU A 59 14.86 -2.11 7.01
C LEU A 59 14.57 -2.66 8.42
N GLN A 60 15.36 -3.61 8.91
CA GLN A 60 15.20 -4.19 10.24
C GLN A 60 15.57 -3.21 11.36
N MET A 61 16.52 -2.32 11.10
CA MET A 61 16.85 -1.20 11.99
C MET A 61 15.76 -0.12 11.97
N LEU A 62 15.24 0.22 10.79
CA LEU A 62 14.32 1.34 10.62
C LEU A 62 12.87 1.02 10.97
N CYS A 63 12.44 -0.23 10.79
CA CYS A 63 11.07 -0.67 11.01
C CYS A 63 10.89 -1.26 12.41
N ALA A 64 9.75 -0.97 13.04
CA ALA A 64 9.40 -1.51 14.35
C ALA A 64 9.04 -3.01 14.33
N ASN A 65 8.65 -3.56 13.16
CA ASN A 65 8.30 -4.96 13.00
C ASN A 65 9.47 -5.78 12.39
N ASN A 66 9.40 -7.11 12.51
CA ASN A 66 10.37 -8.00 11.87
C ASN A 66 10.11 -8.07 10.35
N ILE A 67 11.07 -7.56 9.57
CA ILE A 67 11.03 -7.51 8.11
C ILE A 67 11.64 -8.77 7.48
N ASP A 68 12.50 -9.50 8.20
CA ASP A 68 13.13 -10.73 7.70
C ASP A 68 12.15 -11.92 7.75
N LYS A 69 11.14 -11.82 6.88
CA LYS A 69 10.11 -12.83 6.62
C LYS A 69 10.32 -13.45 5.24
N PRO A 70 9.76 -14.64 4.94
CA PRO A 70 9.92 -15.26 3.63
C PRO A 70 9.54 -14.35 2.46
N ILE A 71 10.14 -14.57 1.29
CA ILE A 71 9.76 -13.88 0.05
C ILE A 71 8.26 -14.09 -0.21
N GLY A 72 7.58 -13.04 -0.66
CA GLY A 72 6.13 -13.02 -0.79
C GLY A 72 5.41 -12.57 0.49
N SER A 73 6.11 -12.14 1.54
CA SER A 73 5.46 -11.59 2.75
C SER A 73 5.13 -10.11 2.58
N VAL A 74 4.01 -9.70 3.17
CA VAL A 74 3.62 -8.30 3.36
C VAL A 74 3.64 -8.01 4.85
N ILE A 75 4.45 -7.04 5.28
CA ILE A 75 4.66 -6.70 6.68
C ILE A 75 4.16 -5.28 6.91
N HIS A 76 3.13 -5.13 7.73
CA HIS A 76 2.69 -3.82 8.19
C HIS A 76 3.58 -3.37 9.36
N THR A 77 4.12 -2.16 9.26
CA THR A 77 5.08 -1.63 10.23
C THR A 77 5.12 -0.11 10.21
N GLY A 78 5.40 0.47 11.38
CA GLY A 78 5.87 1.84 11.50
C GLY A 78 7.39 1.94 11.34
N MET A 79 7.86 3.11 10.91
CA MET A 79 9.21 3.61 11.12
C MET A 79 9.12 4.72 12.16
N LEU A 80 9.89 4.58 13.25
CA LEU A 80 9.77 5.45 14.40
C LEU A 80 11.01 6.35 14.52
N ASN A 81 10.82 7.55 15.05
CA ASN A 81 11.93 8.38 15.52
C ASN A 81 12.39 7.94 16.92
N GLU A 82 13.45 8.59 17.42
CA GLU A 82 14.06 8.28 18.74
C GLU A 82 13.10 8.45 19.92
N GLN A 83 12.03 9.23 19.77
CA GLN A 83 10.99 9.43 20.79
C GLN A 83 9.84 8.43 20.67
N GLY A 84 9.92 7.47 19.74
CA GLY A 84 8.87 6.50 19.46
C GLY A 84 7.70 7.04 18.62
N GLY A 85 7.82 8.24 18.06
CA GLY A 85 6.82 8.83 17.18
C GLY A 85 6.91 8.26 15.76
N TYR A 86 5.76 8.08 15.09
CA TYR A 86 5.72 7.60 13.71
C TYR A 86 6.27 8.67 12.75
N GLU A 87 7.32 8.29 12.01
CA GLU A 87 7.83 9.01 10.85
C GLU A 87 7.22 8.49 9.56
N ASN A 88 6.89 7.20 9.53
CA ASN A 88 6.15 6.56 8.46
C ASN A 88 5.31 5.41 9.01
N ASP A 89 4.11 5.22 8.48
CA ASP A 89 3.32 3.99 8.64
C ASP A 89 3.16 3.34 7.27
N CYS A 90 3.61 2.10 7.11
CA CYS A 90 3.76 1.50 5.80
C CYS A 90 3.51 -0.01 5.79
N SER A 91 3.38 -0.53 4.56
CA SER A 91 3.49 -1.96 4.28
C SER A 91 4.78 -2.21 3.51
N VAL A 92 5.64 -3.08 4.05
CA VAL A 92 6.86 -3.57 3.42
C VAL A 92 6.55 -4.89 2.74
N ILE A 93 6.75 -4.97 1.43
CA ILE A 93 6.49 -6.15 0.62
C ILE A 93 7.83 -6.75 0.20
N ARG A 94 8.10 -8.00 0.59
CA ARG A 94 9.32 -8.70 0.18
C ARG A 94 9.11 -9.37 -1.18
N LEU A 95 9.64 -8.76 -2.23
CA LEU A 95 9.48 -9.23 -3.61
C LEU A 95 10.55 -10.25 -4.01
N ASP A 96 11.76 -10.11 -3.47
CA ASP A 96 12.87 -11.04 -3.65
C ASP A 96 13.76 -11.06 -2.39
N GLN A 97 14.89 -11.79 -2.42
CA GLN A 97 15.84 -11.90 -1.33
C GLN A 97 16.32 -10.53 -0.85
N TYR A 98 16.64 -9.63 -1.78
CA TYR A 98 17.18 -8.27 -1.55
C TYR A 98 16.42 -7.18 -2.31
N HIS A 99 15.12 -7.40 -2.59
CA HIS A 99 14.24 -6.44 -3.26
C HIS A 99 12.92 -6.31 -2.51
N PHE A 100 12.64 -5.08 -2.08
CA PHE A 100 11.48 -4.72 -1.30
C PHE A 100 10.71 -3.58 -1.97
N LEU A 101 9.38 -3.62 -1.83
CA LEU A 101 8.49 -2.52 -2.18
C LEU A 101 7.80 -2.01 -0.92
N LEU A 102 7.97 -0.73 -0.64
CA LEU A 102 7.32 -0.05 0.47
C LEU A 102 6.12 0.72 -0.05
N VAL A 103 4.98 0.57 0.61
CA VAL A 103 3.76 1.30 0.29
C VAL A 103 3.32 2.09 1.51
N SER A 104 3.19 3.41 1.36
CA SER A 104 2.87 4.34 2.46
C SER A 104 1.72 5.28 2.05
N PRO A 105 0.96 5.86 3.00
CA PRO A 105 -0.10 6.80 2.69
C PRO A 105 0.40 8.01 1.87
N THR A 106 -0.45 8.52 0.97
CA THR A 106 -0.15 9.66 0.08
C THR A 106 0.31 10.90 0.85
N SER A 107 -0.33 11.19 1.98
CA SER A 107 -0.03 12.36 2.81
C SER A 107 1.36 12.29 3.48
N GLN A 108 1.98 11.12 3.52
CA GLN A 108 3.28 10.90 4.16
C GLN A 108 4.44 10.89 3.16
N SER A 109 4.20 11.08 1.85
CA SER A 109 5.22 10.95 0.80
C SER A 109 6.49 11.77 1.07
N THR A 110 6.37 13.08 1.31
CA THR A 110 7.52 13.95 1.57
C THR A 110 8.29 13.54 2.83
N ARG A 111 7.55 13.22 3.90
CA ARG A 111 8.14 12.86 5.20
C ARG A 111 8.85 11.51 5.12
N SER A 112 8.19 10.51 4.57
CA SER A 112 8.72 9.15 4.42
C SER A 112 9.96 9.13 3.51
N MET A 113 9.94 9.83 2.37
CA MET A 113 11.13 9.96 1.51
C MET A 113 12.30 10.62 2.25
N LYS A 114 12.03 11.72 2.97
CA LYS A 114 13.07 12.41 3.74
C LYS A 114 13.66 11.49 4.82
N TRP A 115 12.81 10.78 5.54
CA TRP A 115 13.21 9.85 6.59
C TRP A 115 14.05 8.69 6.04
N LEU A 116 13.63 8.09 4.94
CA LEU A 116 14.41 7.04 4.28
C LEU A 116 15.77 7.56 3.82
N LYS A 117 15.80 8.67 3.08
CA LYS A 117 17.05 9.26 2.57
C LYS A 117 18.04 9.65 3.67
N SER A 118 17.58 10.10 4.83
CA SER A 118 18.48 10.46 5.94
C SER A 118 19.11 9.27 6.65
N HIS A 119 18.60 8.05 6.42
CA HIS A 119 19.11 6.83 7.06
C HIS A 119 19.75 5.84 6.07
N VAL A 120 19.48 5.99 4.77
CA VAL A 120 20.15 5.17 3.75
C VAL A 120 21.66 5.44 3.81
N PRO A 121 22.50 4.40 3.87
CA PRO A 121 23.96 4.56 3.84
C PRO A 121 24.44 5.29 2.58
N GLU A 122 25.43 6.17 2.75
CA GLU A 122 26.03 6.94 1.64
C GLU A 122 27.00 6.12 0.79
N ASP A 123 27.32 4.89 1.18
CA ASP A 123 28.26 3.99 0.50
C ASP A 123 27.70 3.35 -0.80
N GLY A 124 26.44 3.64 -1.14
CA GLY A 124 25.77 3.11 -2.32
C GLY A 124 25.36 1.64 -2.20
N SER A 125 25.42 1.05 -1.00
CA SER A 125 25.02 -0.33 -0.76
C SER A 125 23.52 -0.59 -0.94
N ILE A 126 22.69 0.46 -0.86
CA ILE A 126 21.24 0.40 -0.97
C ILE A 126 20.75 1.39 -2.03
N PHE A 127 20.00 0.90 -2.99
CA PHE A 127 19.30 1.69 -3.99
C PHE A 127 17.88 1.97 -3.52
N LEU A 128 17.56 3.24 -3.28
CA LEU A 128 16.23 3.74 -2.97
C LEU A 128 15.66 4.50 -4.17
N SER A 129 14.47 4.13 -4.64
CA SER A 129 13.80 4.80 -5.76
C SER A 129 12.33 5.10 -5.46
N ASP A 130 11.88 6.30 -5.85
CA ASP A 130 10.45 6.62 -5.89
C ASP A 130 9.84 6.07 -7.17
N VAL A 131 8.97 5.08 -7.01
CA VAL A 131 8.27 4.41 -8.10
C VAL A 131 6.78 4.71 -8.06
N THR A 132 6.33 5.69 -7.28
CA THR A 132 4.91 6.01 -7.06
C THR A 132 4.14 6.13 -8.37
N SER A 133 4.69 6.88 -9.33
CA SER A 133 4.09 7.13 -10.64
C SER A 133 4.19 5.96 -11.62
N LEU A 134 4.98 4.93 -11.32
CA LEU A 134 5.13 3.74 -12.17
C LEU A 134 4.03 2.70 -11.94
N TYR A 135 3.27 2.83 -10.85
CA TYR A 135 2.29 1.83 -10.43
C TYR A 135 0.91 2.45 -10.20
N THR A 136 -0.10 1.81 -10.80
CA THR A 136 -1.50 1.91 -10.38
C THR A 136 -1.76 0.94 -9.23
N ALA A 137 -2.59 1.34 -8.26
CA ALA A 137 -2.95 0.48 -7.14
C ALA A 137 -4.47 0.46 -6.97
N LEU A 138 -5.07 -0.72 -7.16
CA LEU A 138 -6.50 -0.94 -6.96
C LEU A 138 -6.70 -1.87 -5.77
N ASN A 139 -7.54 -1.45 -4.84
CA ASN A 139 -7.89 -2.24 -3.68
C ASN A 139 -9.27 -2.86 -3.86
N VAL A 140 -9.31 -4.19 -3.98
CA VAL A 140 -10.55 -4.97 -4.20
C VAL A 140 -10.96 -5.59 -2.87
N ILE A 141 -12.00 -5.05 -2.24
CA ILE A 141 -12.42 -5.42 -0.88
C ILE A 141 -13.86 -5.90 -0.86
N GLY A 142 -14.13 -6.91 -0.03
CA GLY A 142 -15.47 -7.39 0.29
C GLY A 142 -15.55 -8.91 0.27
N PRO A 143 -16.64 -9.51 0.77
CA PRO A 143 -16.83 -10.96 0.75
C PRO A 143 -16.82 -11.56 -0.65
N LYS A 144 -17.10 -10.77 -1.70
CA LYS A 144 -17.06 -11.22 -3.10
C LYS A 144 -15.76 -10.92 -3.85
N ALA A 145 -14.76 -10.32 -3.19
CA ALA A 145 -13.51 -9.90 -3.84
C ALA A 145 -12.75 -11.07 -4.49
N LYS A 146 -12.63 -12.20 -3.79
CA LYS A 146 -11.93 -13.39 -4.32
C LYS A 146 -12.60 -13.95 -5.58
N TYR A 147 -13.94 -13.96 -5.63
CA TYR A 147 -14.67 -14.43 -6.81
C TYR A 147 -14.42 -13.53 -8.02
N LEU A 148 -14.49 -12.21 -7.84
CA LEU A 148 -14.18 -11.25 -8.90
C LEU A 148 -12.75 -11.41 -9.43
N LEU A 149 -11.77 -11.56 -8.54
CA LEU A 149 -10.37 -11.74 -8.94
C LEU A 149 -10.14 -13.06 -9.67
N ALA A 150 -10.83 -14.13 -9.27
CA ALA A 150 -10.75 -15.43 -9.93
C ALA A 150 -11.38 -15.43 -11.34
N GLU A 151 -12.36 -14.56 -11.61
CA GLU A 151 -12.90 -14.40 -12.98
C GLU A 151 -11.93 -13.64 -13.91
N LEU A 152 -11.05 -12.82 -13.35
CA LEU A 152 -10.12 -11.95 -14.10
C LEU A 152 -8.69 -12.49 -14.16
N SER A 153 -8.43 -13.64 -13.54
CA SER A 153 -7.10 -14.20 -13.41
C SER A 153 -7.14 -15.73 -13.36
N ASP A 154 -6.18 -16.37 -14.02
CA ASP A 154 -5.96 -17.82 -13.93
C ASP A 154 -5.35 -18.27 -12.58
N GLU A 155 -5.20 -17.36 -11.63
CA GLU A 155 -4.59 -17.63 -10.34
C GLU A 155 -5.58 -18.27 -9.36
N ASN A 156 -5.11 -19.27 -8.60
CA ASN A 156 -5.89 -19.84 -7.51
C ASN A 156 -5.78 -18.95 -6.26
N PHE A 157 -6.91 -18.37 -5.83
CA PHE A 157 -6.99 -17.53 -4.62
C PHE A 157 -7.43 -18.28 -3.36
N ASN A 158 -7.68 -19.59 -3.44
CA ASN A 158 -8.11 -20.40 -2.30
C ASN A 158 -7.00 -20.60 -1.28
N ASP A 159 -5.76 -20.75 -1.74
CA ASP A 159 -4.55 -20.92 -0.92
C ASP A 159 -3.80 -19.60 -0.68
N PHE A 160 -4.38 -18.47 -1.10
CA PHE A 160 -3.78 -17.15 -0.92
C PHE A 160 -3.89 -16.73 0.56
N ALA A 161 -2.78 -16.92 1.28
CA ALA A 161 -2.68 -16.61 2.70
C ALA A 161 -2.84 -15.11 2.98
N ARG A 162 -3.19 -14.79 4.22
CA ARG A 162 -3.21 -13.39 4.68
C ARG A 162 -1.78 -12.87 4.78
N MET A 163 -1.62 -11.58 4.50
CA MET A 163 -0.32 -10.89 4.59
C MET A 163 0.76 -11.50 3.69
N THR A 164 0.35 -12.01 2.53
CA THR A 164 1.25 -12.48 1.46
C THR A 164 0.96 -11.81 0.14
N CYS A 165 1.92 -11.84 -0.77
CA CYS A 165 1.82 -11.35 -2.14
C CYS A 165 2.38 -12.38 -3.12
N ARG A 166 1.91 -12.33 -4.37
CA ARG A 166 2.48 -13.05 -5.51
C ARG A 166 2.72 -12.04 -6.62
N VAL A 167 3.88 -12.12 -7.28
CA VAL A 167 4.22 -11.26 -8.42
C VAL A 167 4.01 -12.06 -9.70
N ARG A 168 3.23 -11.51 -10.63
CA ARG A 168 3.07 -12.08 -11.97
C ARG A 168 3.46 -11.06 -13.02
N LYS A 169 4.20 -11.53 -14.03
CA LYS A 169 4.38 -10.80 -15.28
C LYS A 169 3.24 -11.22 -16.21
N ALA A 170 2.29 -10.31 -16.43
CA ALA A 170 1.29 -10.49 -17.47
C ALA A 170 1.85 -9.90 -18.77
N LEU A 171 1.79 -10.67 -19.86
CA LEU A 171 1.92 -10.11 -21.20
C LEU A 171 0.57 -9.49 -21.53
N ILE A 172 0.52 -8.17 -21.64
CA ILE A 172 -0.64 -7.51 -22.22
C ILE A 172 -0.49 -7.67 -23.73
N SER A 173 -1.19 -8.66 -24.29
CA SER A 173 -1.31 -8.88 -25.74
C SER A 173 -2.29 -7.89 -26.35
#